data_AF-A0A7K4Q2G6-F1
#
_entry.id   AF-A0A7K4Q2G6-F1
#
_cell.length_a   1.000
_cell.length_b   1.000
_cell.length_c   1.000
_cell.angle_alpha   90.00
_cell.angle_beta   90.00
_cell.angle_gamma   90.00
#
_symmetry.space_group_name_H-M   'P 1'
#
loop_
_entity.id
_entity.type
_entity.pdbx_description
1 polymer ?
#
loop_
_entity_poly.entity_id
_entity_poly.type
_entity_poly.pdbx_seq_one_letter_code
_entity_poly.pdbx_strand_id
1 'polypeptide(L)' 'MGILVLVFILMSLTQHGDAYGPDSCNQGGGLCRVGSCASGEYLAQFCFEPVILCCKNLSPAATES' A
#
# COMPACT_ATOMS: atom_id res chain seq x y z
N MET A 1 21.81 -31.04 7.08
CA MET A 1 21.69 -29.68 7.65
C MET A 1 21.70 -28.56 6.61
N GLY A 2 22.32 -28.72 5.42
CA GLY A 2 22.31 -27.65 4.39
C GLY A 2 20.98 -27.50 3.62
N ILE A 3 20.27 -28.60 3.36
CA ILE A 3 19.04 -28.60 2.54
C ILE A 3 17.90 -27.82 3.22
N LEU A 4 17.74 -27.98 4.54
CA LEU A 4 16.71 -27.28 5.33
C LEU A 4 16.91 -25.75 5.29
N VAL A 5 18.15 -25.28 5.34
CA VAL A 5 18.49 -23.86 5.25
C VAL A 5 18.14 -23.30 3.87
N LEU A 6 18.44 -24.07 2.82
CA LEU A 6 18.15 -23.70 1.43
C LEU A 6 16.64 -23.60 1.19
N VAL A 7 15.85 -24.53 1.74
CA VAL A 7 14.38 -24.48 1.69
C VAL A 7 13.84 -23.26 2.44
N PHE A 8 14.35 -22.94 3.62
CA PHE A 8 13.94 -21.75 4.37
C PHE A 8 14.21 -20.45 3.60
N ILE A 9 15.39 -20.32 2.99
CA ILE A 9 15.76 -19.15 2.18
C ILE A 9 14.80 -18.99 1.01
N LEU A 10 14.48 -20.09 0.29
CA LEU A 10 13.54 -20.06 -0.83
C LEU A 10 12.14 -19.64 -0.39
N MET A 11 11.65 -20.14 0.75
CA MET A 11 10.34 -19.76 1.28
C MET A 11 10.26 -18.25 1.58
N SER A 12 11.29 -17.69 2.23
CA SER A 12 11.37 -16.25 2.51
C SER A 12 11.44 -15.40 1.25
N LEU A 13 12.07 -15.89 0.17
CA LEU A 13 12.13 -15.21 -1.13
C LEU A 13 10.80 -15.30 -1.90
N THR A 14 10.05 -16.39 -1.75
CA THR A 14 8.73 -16.57 -2.39
C THR A 14 7.59 -15.89 -1.64
N GLN A 15 7.83 -15.47 -0.39
CA GLN A 15 6.85 -14.73 0.38
C GLN A 15 6.63 -13.41 -0.35
N HIS A 16 5.44 -13.24 -0.92
CA HIS A 16 5.04 -11.96 -1.47
C HIS A 16 5.25 -10.92 -0.38
N GLY A 17 6.04 -9.88 -0.67
CA GLY A 17 6.12 -8.74 0.22
C GLY A 17 4.70 -8.30 0.53
N ASP A 18 4.45 -7.93 1.78
CA ASP A 18 3.20 -7.31 2.23
C ASP A 18 3.08 -5.88 1.65
N ALA A 19 3.26 -5.78 0.34
CA ALA A 19 2.85 -4.66 -0.44
C ALA A 19 1.34 -4.81 -0.53
N TYR A 20 0.63 -4.27 0.47
CA TYR A 20 -0.80 -3.99 0.36
C TYR A 20 -1.01 -3.32 -1.01
N GLY A 21 -1.49 -4.13 -1.95
CA GLY A 21 -1.48 -3.75 -3.35
C GLY A 21 -2.39 -2.56 -3.61
N PRO A 22 -2.32 -1.98 -4.82
CA PRO A 22 -3.18 -0.86 -5.23
C PRO A 22 -4.68 -1.15 -5.06
N ASP A 23 -5.08 -2.44 -5.03
CA ASP A 23 -6.46 -2.87 -4.79
C ASP A 23 -7.02 -2.41 -3.44
N SER A 24 -6.21 -2.45 -2.38
CA SER A 24 -6.63 -1.97 -1.05
C SER A 24 -6.91 -0.45 -1.08
N CYS A 25 -6.04 0.31 -1.76
CA CYS A 25 -6.21 1.75 -1.93
C CYS A 25 -7.50 2.07 -2.71
N ASN A 26 -7.71 1.38 -3.84
CA ASN A 26 -8.83 1.62 -4.72
C ASN A 26 -10.17 1.24 -4.08
N GLN A 27 -10.24 0.10 -3.38
CA GLN A 27 -11.44 -0.29 -2.60
C GLN A 27 -11.77 0.73 -1.51
N GLY A 28 -10.76 1.37 -0.93
CA GLY A 28 -10.93 2.44 0.06
C GLY A 28 -11.32 3.80 -0.51
N GLY A 29 -11.62 3.89 -1.82
CA GLY A 29 -11.93 5.15 -2.52
C GLY A 29 -10.71 6.05 -2.74
N GLY A 30 -9.51 5.49 -2.67
CA GLY A 30 -8.25 6.19 -2.94
C GLY A 30 -7.71 5.92 -4.34
N LEU A 31 -6.73 6.74 -4.74
CA LEU A 31 -6.01 6.62 -6.00
C LEU A 31 -4.50 6.52 -5.72
N CYS A 32 -3.83 5.57 -6.38
CA CYS A 32 -2.38 5.45 -6.29
C CYS A 32 -1.71 6.51 -7.17
N ARG A 33 -0.85 7.34 -6.58
CA ARG A 33 -0.07 8.38 -7.26
C ARG A 33 1.42 8.21 -6.98
N VAL A 34 2.25 8.49 -7.97
CA VAL A 34 3.71 8.50 -7.82
C VAL A 34 4.16 9.84 -7.25
N GLY A 35 4.98 9.81 -6.20
CA GLY A 35 5.70 10.98 -5.68
C GLY A 35 4.93 11.87 -4.71
N SER A 36 3.74 12.38 -5.06
CA SER A 36 2.93 13.21 -4.14
C SER A 36 1.42 13.13 -4.40
N CYS A 37 0.63 13.42 -3.37
CA CYS A 37 -0.82 13.60 -3.51
C CYS A 37 -1.18 14.97 -4.08
N ALA A 38 -2.34 15.08 -4.73
CA ALA A 38 -2.82 16.36 -5.25
C ALA A 38 -3.33 17.27 -4.12
N SER A 39 -3.48 18.56 -4.41
CA SER A 39 -4.07 19.51 -3.46
C SER A 39 -5.53 19.12 -3.19
N GLY A 40 -5.89 18.94 -1.91
CA GLY A 40 -7.21 18.45 -1.50
C GLY A 40 -7.27 16.94 -1.25
N GLU A 41 -6.17 16.22 -1.49
CA GLU A 41 -5.98 14.82 -1.10
C GLU A 41 -5.05 14.71 0.12
N TYR A 42 -5.18 13.63 0.89
CA TYR A 42 -4.25 13.27 1.96
C TYR A 42 -3.61 11.89 1.70
N LEU A 43 -2.42 11.68 2.25
CA LEU A 43 -1.72 10.40 2.21
C LEU A 43 -2.36 9.42 3.20
N ALA A 44 -2.96 8.35 2.70
CA ALA A 44 -3.58 7.32 3.54
C ALA A 44 -2.64 6.13 3.82
N GLN A 45 -1.93 5.65 2.80
CA GLN A 45 -0.97 4.54 2.87
C GLN A 45 -0.02 4.56 1.66
N PHE A 46 0.83 3.56 1.50
CA PHE A 46 1.60 3.34 0.26
C PHE A 46 0.98 2.20 -0.55
N CYS A 47 0.83 2.38 -1.86
CA CYS A 47 0.53 1.28 -2.78
C CYS A 47 1.80 0.52 -3.16
N PHE A 48 2.95 1.20 -3.10
CA PHE A 48 4.28 0.62 -3.23
C PHE A 48 5.27 1.50 -2.47
N GLU A 49 5.75 1.01 -1.34
CA GLU A 49 6.64 1.75 -0.48
C GLU A 49 7.99 2.03 -1.18
N PRO A 50 8.59 3.22 -1.03
CA PRO A 50 8.02 4.50 -0.58
C PRO A 50 7.52 5.38 -1.75
N VAL A 51 7.50 4.87 -2.98
CA VAL A 51 7.40 5.67 -4.22
C VAL A 51 5.96 5.94 -4.65
N ILE A 52 5.07 4.96 -4.45
CA ILE A 52 3.67 5.04 -4.87
C ILE A 52 2.79 5.20 -3.64
N LEU A 53 2.16 6.36 -3.55
CA LEU A 53 1.34 6.82 -2.45
C LEU A 53 -0.13 6.52 -2.75
N CYS A 54 -0.88 6.09 -1.75
CA CYS A 54 -2.34 6.03 -1.80
C CYS A 54 -2.91 7.37 -1.32
N CYS A 55 -3.48 8.12 -2.26
CA CYS A 55 -4.05 9.43 -2.00
C CYS A 55 -5.58 9.34 -1.94
N LYS A 56 -6.18 9.88 -0.88
CA LYS A 56 -7.64 9.94 -0.73
C LYS A 56 -8.09 11.38 -0.70
N ASN A 57 -9.25 11.66 -1.30
CA ASN A 57 -9.87 12.97 -1.17
C ASN A 57 -10.20 13.24 0.30
N LEU A 58 -9.97 14.47 0.74
CA LEU A 58 -10.58 14.99 1.95
C LEU A 58 -12.08 15.04 1.71
N SER A 59 -12.80 13.96 2.00
CA SER A 59 -14.26 14.05 2.10
C SER A 59 -14.54 15.14 3.13
N PRO A 60 -15.43 16.10 2.85
CA PRO A 60 -16.02 16.86 3.94
C PRO A 60 -16.61 15.79 4.86
N ALA A 61 -16.10 15.71 6.09
CA ALA A 61 -16.63 14.80 7.08
C ALA A 61 -18.14 15.02 7.07
N ALA A 62 -18.91 13.95 6.87
CA ALA A 62 -20.28 13.97 7.36
C ALA A 62 -20.13 14.27 8.85
N THR A 63 -20.41 15.52 9.23
CA THR A 63 -20.76 15.87 10.58
C THR A 63 -21.91 14.93 10.92
N GLU A 64 -21.60 13.88 11.68
CA GLU A 64 -22.63 13.14 12.39
C GLU A 64 -23.31 14.20 13.27
N SER A 65 -24.56 14.51 12.93
CA SER A 65 -25.40 15.49 13.61
C SER A 65 -26.33 14.79 14.59
#